data_AF-A0A2W4VAD4-F1
#
_entry.id   AF-A0A2W4VAD4-F1
#
_cell.length_a   1.000
_cell.length_b   1.000
_cell.length_c   1.000
_cell.angle_alpha   90.00
_cell.angle_beta   90.00
_cell.angle_gamma   90.00
#
_symmetry.space_group_name_H-M   'P 1'
#
loop_
_entity.id
_entity.type
_entity.pdbx_description
1 polymer ?
#
loop_
_entity_poly.entity_id
_entity_poly.type
_entity_poly.pdbx_seq_one_letter_code
_entity_poly.pdbx_strand_id
1 'polypeptide(L)'
;LKLEKSEADDSISLASLRKVAAALDCELHYVLVPKIPLEAKLKEQANTVARRHMQPVAHTMSLEDQAVGTKAQQAQLELIAKELLDGNWRELW
;
A
#
# COMPACT_ATOMS: atom_id res chain seq x y z
N LEU A 1 25.44 -12.59 26.10
CA LEU A 1 25.20 -12.85 24.67
C LEU A 1 24.61 -11.59 24.03
N LYS A 2 25.39 -10.84 23.25
CA LYS A 2 24.92 -9.55 22.67
C LYS A 2 23.86 -9.77 21.59
N LEU A 3 24.00 -10.86 20.82
CA LEU A 3 23.06 -11.25 19.77
C LEU A 3 21.70 -11.63 20.37
N GLU A 4 21.66 -12.62 21.26
CA GLU A 4 20.42 -13.06 21.93
C GLU A 4 19.71 -11.91 22.64
N LYS A 5 20.46 -11.00 23.30
CA LYS A 5 19.87 -9.81 23.91
C LYS A 5 19.25 -8.88 22.87
N SER A 6 19.93 -8.64 21.74
CA SER A 6 19.37 -7.79 20.68
C SER A 6 18.19 -8.42 19.96
N GLU A 7 18.11 -9.75 19.89
CA GLU A 7 16.94 -10.47 19.39
C GLU A 7 15.76 -10.31 20.35
N ALA A 8 15.97 -10.50 21.66
CA ALA A 8 14.93 -10.33 22.67
C ALA A 8 14.42 -8.88 22.78
N ASP A 9 15.29 -7.91 22.54
CA ASP A 9 14.97 -6.48 22.59
C ASP A 9 14.43 -5.93 21.24
N ASP A 10 14.14 -6.78 20.24
CA ASP A 10 13.73 -6.39 18.88
C ASP A 10 14.67 -5.35 18.20
N SER A 11 15.95 -5.34 18.59
CA SER A 11 16.96 -4.35 18.16
C SER A 11 18.05 -4.93 17.28
N ILE A 12 17.94 -6.22 16.93
CA ILE A 12 18.89 -6.89 16.05
C ILE A 12 18.93 -6.21 14.68
N SER A 13 20.16 -5.98 14.17
CA SER A 13 20.36 -5.37 12.86
C SER A 13 20.45 -6.40 11.75
N LEU A 14 20.10 -6.00 10.52
CA LEU A 14 20.32 -6.83 9.31
C LEU A 14 21.79 -7.25 9.15
N ALA A 15 22.73 -6.40 9.58
CA ALA A 15 24.15 -6.74 9.56
C ALA A 15 24.49 -7.91 10.51
N SER A 16 23.82 -7.98 11.65
CA SER A 16 23.98 -9.07 12.62
C SER A 16 23.37 -10.36 12.10
N LEU A 17 22.14 -10.29 11.55
CA LEU A 17 21.48 -11.43 10.89
C LEU A 17 22.32 -12.00 9.75
N ARG A 18 22.97 -11.14 8.94
CA ARG A 18 23.86 -11.59 7.86
C ARG A 18 25.08 -12.35 8.36
N LYS A 19 25.66 -11.94 9.50
CA LYS A 19 26.79 -12.66 10.11
C LYS A 19 26.37 -14.04 10.63
N VAL A 20 25.18 -14.13 11.24
CA VAL A 20 24.61 -15.40 11.70
C VAL A 20 24.36 -16.33 10.51
N ALA A 21 23.72 -15.83 9.45
CA ALA A 21 23.48 -16.60 8.24
C ALA A 21 24.78 -17.15 7.64
N ALA A 22 25.82 -16.31 7.49
CA ALA A 22 27.12 -16.74 7.00
C ALA A 22 27.81 -17.79 7.90
N ALA A 23 27.68 -17.67 9.23
CA ALA A 23 28.25 -18.64 10.17
C ALA A 23 27.53 -20.00 10.14
N LEU A 24 26.27 -20.03 9.70
CA LEU A 24 25.45 -21.23 9.56
C LEU A 24 25.43 -21.80 8.13
N ASP A 25 26.23 -21.23 7.22
CA ASP A 25 26.20 -21.56 5.78
C ASP A 25 24.79 -21.41 5.16
N CYS A 26 24.12 -20.31 5.50
CA CYS A 26 22.76 -19.98 5.07
C CYS A 26 22.69 -18.62 4.36
N GLU A 27 21.65 -18.43 3.54
CA GLU A 27 21.33 -17.16 2.90
C GLU A 27 20.30 -16.35 3.71
N LEU A 28 20.51 -15.03 3.81
CA LEU A 28 19.55 -14.11 4.44
C LEU A 28 18.59 -13.54 3.40
N HIS A 29 17.32 -13.93 3.47
CA HIS A 29 16.23 -13.28 2.72
C HIS A 29 15.49 -12.26 3.59
N TYR A 30 15.33 -11.03 3.09
CA TYR A 30 14.51 -10.00 3.73
C TYR A 30 13.30 -9.70 2.84
N VAL A 31 12.10 -9.98 3.35
CA VAL A 31 10.85 -9.83 2.60
C VAL A 31 9.82 -9.06 3.43
N LEU A 32 9.04 -8.22 2.77
CA LEU A 32 7.85 -7.59 3.35
C LEU A 32 6.63 -8.31 2.81
N VAL A 33 5.88 -8.97 3.70
CA VAL A 33 4.64 -9.67 3.33
C VAL A 33 3.44 -8.82 3.75
N PRO A 34 2.56 -8.43 2.82
CA PRO A 34 1.32 -7.72 3.16
C PRO A 34 0.45 -8.52 4.12
N LYS A 35 -0.21 -7.84 5.08
CA LYS A 35 -1.13 -8.47 6.05
C LYS A 35 -2.44 -9.01 5.43
N ILE A 36 -2.75 -8.57 4.22
CA ILE A 36 -3.91 -8.98 3.41
C ILE A 36 -3.41 -9.41 2.02
N PRO A 37 -4.19 -10.16 1.23
CA PRO A 37 -3.82 -10.50 -0.14
C PRO A 37 -3.38 -9.27 -0.94
N LEU A 38 -2.33 -9.41 -1.76
CA LEU A 38 -1.72 -8.30 -2.48
C LEU A 38 -2.75 -7.59 -3.35
N GLU A 39 -3.63 -8.35 -4.01
CA GLU A 39 -4.72 -7.86 -4.84
C GLU A 39 -5.71 -7.00 -4.04
N ALA A 40 -6.03 -7.42 -2.80
CA ALA A 40 -6.87 -6.65 -1.91
C ALA A 40 -6.18 -5.34 -1.51
N LYS A 41 -4.88 -5.39 -1.19
CA LYS A 41 -4.12 -4.19 -0.82
C LYS A 41 -4.00 -3.19 -1.98
N LEU A 42 -3.77 -3.68 -3.20
CA LEU A 42 -3.73 -2.88 -4.41
C LEU A 42 -5.09 -2.22 -4.67
N LYS A 43 -6.18 -2.97 -4.55
CA LYS A 43 -7.54 -2.44 -4.72
C LYS A 43 -7.87 -1.36 -3.68
N GLU A 44 -7.50 -1.54 -2.42
CA GLU A 44 -7.66 -0.51 -1.38
C GLU A 44 -6.88 0.76 -1.70
N GLN A 45 -5.63 0.60 -2.15
CA GLN A 45 -4.76 1.72 -2.50
C GLN A 45 -5.30 2.49 -3.72
N ALA A 46 -5.71 1.79 -4.77
CA ALA A 46 -6.30 2.39 -5.97
C ALA A 46 -7.57 3.19 -5.64
N ASN A 47 -8.44 2.64 -4.80
CA ASN A 47 -9.62 3.38 -4.32
C ASN A 47 -9.24 4.61 -3.50
N THR A 48 -8.18 4.54 -2.69
CA THR A 48 -7.71 5.67 -1.87
C THR A 48 -7.18 6.81 -2.76
N VAL A 49 -6.36 6.47 -3.76
CA VAL A 49 -5.81 7.44 -4.71
C VAL A 49 -6.91 8.01 -5.61
N ALA A 50 -7.82 7.18 -6.13
CA ALA A 50 -8.97 7.63 -6.92
C ALA A 50 -9.85 8.64 -6.15
N ARG A 51 -10.15 8.38 -4.88
CA ARG A 51 -10.88 9.34 -4.02
C ARG A 51 -10.14 10.66 -3.88
N ARG A 52 -8.81 10.63 -3.72
CA ARG A 52 -7.98 11.84 -3.65
C ARG A 52 -8.04 12.64 -4.96
N HIS A 53 -8.01 11.97 -6.11
CA HIS A 53 -8.14 12.61 -7.43
C HIS A 53 -9.53 13.26 -7.61
N MET A 54 -10.57 12.70 -6.99
CA MET A 54 -11.93 13.23 -7.06
C MET A 54 -12.22 14.36 -6.06
N GLN A 55 -11.44 14.52 -4.97
CA GLN A 55 -11.70 15.56 -3.97
C GLN A 55 -11.71 17.00 -4.52
N PRO A 56 -10.78 17.41 -5.42
CA PRO A 56 -10.84 18.73 -6.05
C PRO A 56 -12.12 18.93 -6.88
N VAL A 57 -12.57 17.89 -7.58
CA VAL A 57 -13.76 17.92 -8.44
C VAL A 57 -15.05 17.99 -7.61
N ALA A 58 -15.10 17.27 -6.49
CA ALA A 58 -16.24 17.26 -5.58
C ALA A 58 -16.50 18.61 -4.91
N HIS A 59 -15.44 19.41 -4.66
CA HIS A 59 -15.58 20.73 -4.04
C HIS A 59 -16.25 21.74 -4.98
N THR A 60 -16.01 21.64 -6.29
CA THR A 60 -16.66 22.48 -7.31
C THR A 60 -18.10 22.05 -7.58
N MET A 61 -18.38 20.74 -7.56
CA MET A 61 -19.73 20.20 -7.81
C MET A 61 -20.71 20.34 -6.63
N SER A 62 -20.22 20.55 -5.40
CA SER A 62 -21.09 20.78 -4.22
C SER A 62 -21.95 22.04 -4.32
N LEU A 63 -21.66 22.94 -5.26
CA LEU A 63 -22.44 24.17 -5.50
C LEU A 63 -23.59 23.96 -6.49
N GLU A 64 -23.66 22.80 -7.15
CA GLU A 64 -24.66 22.45 -8.15
C GLU A 64 -25.47 21.24 -7.65
N ASP A 65 -26.51 21.54 -6.86
CA ASP A 65 -27.58 20.66 -6.34
C ASP A 65 -27.74 19.26 -7.00
N GLN A 66 -27.31 18.15 -6.38
CA GLN A 66 -27.52 16.80 -6.95
C GLN A 66 -27.69 15.61 -5.98
N ALA A 67 -28.92 15.13 -5.89
CA ALA A 67 -29.24 13.76 -5.45
C ALA A 67 -28.88 12.66 -6.48
N VAL A 68 -28.60 13.04 -7.75
CA VAL A 68 -28.19 12.14 -8.85
C VAL A 68 -26.67 11.86 -8.86
N GLY A 69 -25.88 12.69 -8.16
CA GLY A 69 -24.42 12.66 -8.21
C GLY A 69 -23.79 11.40 -7.62
N THR A 70 -24.42 10.74 -6.65
CA THR A 70 -23.77 9.65 -5.87
C THR A 70 -23.47 8.40 -6.69
N LYS A 71 -24.40 7.93 -7.53
CA LYS A 71 -24.17 6.76 -8.39
C LYS A 71 -23.17 7.06 -9.51
N ALA A 72 -23.26 8.24 -10.12
CA ALA A 72 -22.34 8.66 -11.17
C ALA A 72 -20.91 8.86 -10.63
N GLN A 73 -20.78 9.48 -9.46
CA GLN A 73 -19.51 9.61 -8.74
C GLN A 73 -18.92 8.24 -8.42
N GLN A 74 -19.73 7.28 -7.98
CA GLN A 74 -19.25 5.95 -7.66
C GLN A 74 -18.76 5.20 -8.91
N ALA A 75 -19.47 5.29 -10.04
CA ALA A 75 -19.02 4.75 -11.31
C ALA A 75 -17.71 5.40 -11.79
N GLN A 76 -17.57 6.71 -11.63
CA GLN A 76 -16.34 7.44 -11.97
C GLN A 76 -15.17 7.02 -11.09
N LEU A 77 -15.40 6.81 -9.79
CA LEU A 77 -14.39 6.33 -8.85
C LEU A 77 -13.89 4.94 -9.26
N GLU A 78 -14.80 4.04 -9.60
CA GLU A 78 -14.46 2.68 -10.05
C GLU A 78 -13.65 2.71 -11.36
N LEU A 79 -13.97 3.63 -12.28
CA LEU A 79 -13.22 3.80 -13.52
C LEU A 79 -11.77 4.25 -13.24
N ILE A 80 -11.58 5.31 -12.45
CA ILE A 80 -10.25 5.83 -12.10
C ILE A 80 -9.44 4.76 -11.34
N ALA A 81 -10.07 4.05 -10.39
CA ALA A 81 -9.42 2.99 -9.65
C ALA A 81 -8.97 1.84 -10.57
N LYS A 82 -9.77 1.51 -11.59
CA LYS A 82 -9.40 0.51 -12.59
C LYS A 82 -8.23 0.96 -13.45
N GLU A 83 -8.24 2.20 -13.93
CA GLU A 83 -7.12 2.77 -14.71
C GLU A 83 -5.80 2.75 -13.93
N LEU A 84 -5.83 3.06 -12.63
CA LEU A 84 -4.66 2.99 -11.76
C LEU A 84 -4.13 1.56 -11.56
N LEU A 85 -5.02 0.56 -11.55
CA LEU A 85 -4.64 -0.85 -11.42
C LEU A 85 -4.08 -1.43 -12.73
N ASP A 86 -4.64 -1.01 -13.87
CA ASP A 86 -4.20 -1.46 -15.21
C ASP A 86 -2.94 -0.71 -15.69
N GLY A 87 -2.59 0.42 -15.04
CA GLY A 87 -1.47 1.29 -15.36
C GLY A 87 -0.20 1.07 -14.52
N ASN A 88 0.56 2.14 -14.31
CA ASN A 88 1.81 2.10 -13.56
C ASN A 88 1.56 2.10 -12.05
N TRP A 89 1.80 0.96 -11.39
CA TRP A 89 1.56 0.81 -9.95
C TRP A 89 2.39 1.74 -9.06
N ARG A 90 3.42 2.41 -9.57
CA ARG A 90 4.11 3.47 -8.83
C ARG A 90 3.18 4.63 -8.49
N GLU A 91 2.16 4.89 -9.30
CA GLU A 91 1.21 6.00 -9.07
C GLU A 91 0.23 5.72 -7.92
N LEU A 92 0.18 4.48 -7.44
CA LEU A 92 -0.58 4.12 -6.26
C LEU A 92 0.09 4.61 -4.96
N TRP A 93 1.36 5.02 -4.98
CA TRP A 93 2.13 5.47 -3.81
C TRP A 93 2.85 6.80 -4.06
#